data_AF-A0A8B8RS47-F1
#
_entry.id   AF-A0A8B8RS47-F1
#
_cell.length_a   1.000
_cell.length_b   1.000
_cell.length_c   1.000
_cell.angle_alpha   90.00
_cell.angle_beta   90.00
_cell.angle_gamma   90.00
#
_symmetry.space_group_name_H-M   'P 1'
#
loop_
_entity.id
_entity.type
_entity.pdbx_description
1 polymer ?
#
loop_
_entity_poly.entity_id
_entity_poly.type
_entity_poly.pdbx_seq_one_letter_code
_entity_poly.pdbx_strand_id
1 'polypeptide(L)'
;MATLPGGIQGLDPEALSPEQLEQLRGFKIQTRITNEKYLRTHKEVELLISGFFREMFLKRPDNIQEFAADYFTDPRLPNKIHMQLIKEKKAA
;
A
#
# COMPACT_ATOMS: atom_id res chain seq x y z
N MET A 1 14.69 -14.45 32.26
CA MET A 1 14.39 -14.66 30.83
C MET A 1 14.23 -13.28 30.19
N ALA A 2 14.73 -13.12 28.97
CA ALA A 2 15.25 -11.87 28.41
C ALA A 2 14.29 -10.67 28.42
N THR A 3 14.74 -9.58 29.04
CA THR A 3 14.33 -8.21 28.74
C THR A 3 14.79 -7.90 27.32
N LEU A 4 13.87 -7.66 26.38
CA LEU A 4 14.20 -7.13 25.06
C LEU A 4 14.37 -5.60 25.19
N PRO A 5 15.57 -5.03 25.02
CA PRO A 5 15.72 -3.58 24.91
C PRO A 5 15.53 -3.22 23.44
N GLY A 6 14.49 -2.45 23.12
CA GLY A 6 14.35 -1.92 21.76
C GLY A 6 12.94 -1.65 21.23
N GLY A 7 11.90 -1.79 22.05
CA GLY A 7 10.64 -1.10 21.75
C GLY A 7 10.80 0.36 22.16
N ILE A 8 10.79 1.29 21.20
CA ILE A 8 10.83 2.74 21.43
C ILE A 8 9.57 3.14 22.21
N GLN A 9 9.63 2.98 23.52
CA GLN A 9 8.62 3.38 24.48
C GLN A 9 9.05 4.77 24.97
N GLY A 10 8.49 5.81 24.34
CA GLY A 10 8.71 7.21 24.77
C GLY A 10 9.25 8.16 23.70
N LEU A 11 8.73 8.16 22.48
CA LEU A 11 8.73 9.38 21.67
C LEU A 11 7.39 10.06 21.92
N ASP A 12 7.34 10.86 22.99
CA ASP A 12 6.21 11.74 23.23
C ASP A 12 5.97 12.61 21.98
N PRO A 13 4.73 12.83 21.55
CA PRO A 13 4.43 13.75 20.46
C PRO A 13 4.90 15.21 20.73
N GLU A 14 5.31 15.53 21.96
CA GLU A 14 6.02 16.76 22.35
C GLU A 14 7.54 16.75 22.04
N ALA A 15 8.10 15.66 21.51
CA ALA A 15 9.54 15.51 21.28
C ALA A 15 10.09 16.36 20.12
N LEU A 16 9.22 16.96 19.30
CA LEU A 16 9.63 17.79 18.17
C LEU A 16 9.45 19.28 18.49
N SER A 17 10.48 20.07 18.20
CA SER A 17 10.36 21.53 18.25
C SER A 17 9.29 22.03 17.27
N PRO A 18 8.73 23.24 17.48
CA PRO A 18 7.79 23.84 16.54
C PRO A 18 8.30 23.86 15.09
N GLU A 19 9.59 24.13 14.89
CA GLU A 19 10.23 24.15 13.57
C GLU A 19 10.29 22.75 12.96
N GLN A 20 10.60 21.72 13.75
CA GLN A 20 10.61 20.33 13.30
C GLN A 20 9.21 19.83 12.94
N LEU A 21 8.18 20.25 13.69
CA LEU A 21 6.79 19.95 13.36
C LEU A 21 6.37 20.59 12.03
N GLU A 22 6.77 21.82 11.76
CA GLU A 22 6.47 22.49 10.50
C GLU A 22 7.19 21.83 9.31
N GLN A 23 8.46 21.46 9.49
CA GLN A 23 9.19 20.68 8.49
C GLN A 23 8.54 19.31 8.25
N LEU A 24 8.13 18.61 9.30
CA LEU A 24 7.43 17.33 9.21
C LEU A 24 6.09 17.48 8.49
N ARG A 25 5.35 18.57 8.74
CA ARG A 25 4.11 18.88 8.03
C ARG A 25 4.38 19.06 6.54
N GLY A 26 5.36 19.88 6.16
CA GLY A 26 5.75 20.09 4.76
C GLY A 26 6.14 18.78 4.07
N PHE A 27 6.98 17.97 4.74
CA PHE A 27 7.37 16.64 4.26
C PHE A 27 6.15 15.73 4.03
N LYS A 28 5.27 15.58 5.02
CA LYS A 28 4.07 14.73 4.91
C LYS A 28 3.14 15.17 3.77
N ILE A 29 2.98 16.48 3.56
CA ILE A 29 2.19 17.02 2.46
C ILE A 29 2.83 16.59 1.12
N GLN A 30 4.13 16.83 0.96
CA GLN A 30 4.83 16.48 -0.28
C GLN A 30 4.81 14.97 -0.55
N THR A 31 4.97 14.15 0.48
CA THR A 31 4.84 12.69 0.37
C THR A 31 3.45 12.29 -0.09
N ARG A 32 2.38 12.88 0.50
CA ARG A 32 1.00 12.57 0.09
C ARG A 32 0.74 12.93 -1.38
N ILE A 33 1.18 14.11 -1.81
CA ILE A 33 1.07 14.54 -3.22
C ILE A 33 1.82 13.57 -4.14
N THR A 34 3.02 13.16 -3.75
CA THR A 34 3.85 12.24 -4.54
C THR A 34 3.21 10.86 -4.64
N ASN A 35 2.68 10.34 -3.54
CA ASN A 35 1.96 9.06 -3.51
C ASN A 35 0.71 9.11 -4.39
N GLU A 36 -0.08 10.17 -4.30
CA GLU A 36 -1.28 10.31 -5.14
C GLU A 36 -0.92 10.40 -6.63
N LYS A 37 0.11 11.17 -6.98
CA LYS A 37 0.61 11.24 -8.36
C LYS A 37 1.08 9.87 -8.86
N TYR A 38 1.76 9.10 -8.01
CA TYR A 38 2.19 7.75 -8.34
C TYR A 38 0.98 6.84 -8.61
N LEU A 39 0.01 6.79 -7.68
CA LEU A 39 -1.20 5.98 -7.83
C LEU A 39 -2.02 6.36 -9.07
N ARG A 40 -2.09 7.66 -9.41
CA ARG A 40 -2.79 8.13 -10.62
C ARG A 40 -2.10 7.68 -11.91
N THR A 41 -0.77 7.62 -11.93
CA THR A 41 -0.01 7.23 -13.13
C THR A 41 0.20 5.72 -13.25
N HIS A 42 0.12 4.98 -12.14
CA HIS A 42 0.40 3.53 -12.07
C HIS A 42 -0.90 2.74 -11.91
N LYS A 43 -1.65 2.62 -13.02
CA LYS A 43 -2.95 1.91 -13.07
C LYS A 43 -2.86 0.45 -12.67
N GLU A 44 -1.69 -0.17 -12.79
CA GLU A 44 -1.41 -1.51 -12.30
C GLU A 44 -1.73 -1.67 -10.80
N VAL A 45 -1.49 -0.63 -10.00
CA VAL A 45 -1.75 -0.66 -8.56
C VAL A 45 -3.26 -0.69 -8.28
N GLU A 46 -4.03 0.11 -9.04
CA GLU A 46 -5.49 0.11 -8.97
C GLU A 46 -6.08 -1.27 -9.34
N LEU A 47 -5.58 -1.88 -10.42
CA LEU A 47 -5.98 -3.22 -10.86
C LEU A 47 -5.62 -4.31 -9.85
N LEU A 48 -4.42 -4.26 -9.27
CA LEU A 48 -3.99 -5.19 -8.22
C LEU A 48 -4.91 -5.14 -7.00
N ILE A 49 -5.17 -3.94 -6.49
CA ILE A 49 -5.98 -3.73 -5.29
C ILE A 49 -7.43 -4.11 -5.55
N SER A 50 -8.03 -3.60 -6.63
CA SER A 50 -9.43 -3.89 -6.97
C SER A 50 -9.66 -5.38 -7.27
N GLY A 51 -8.73 -6.03 -7.98
CA GLY A 51 -8.76 -7.47 -8.23
C GLY A 51 -8.70 -8.30 -6.94
N PHE A 52 -7.81 -7.93 -6.02
CA PHE A 52 -7.72 -8.60 -4.72
C PHE A 52 -9.02 -8.48 -3.92
N PHE A 53 -9.55 -7.26 -3.75
CA PHE A 53 -10.79 -7.05 -3.02
C PHE A 53 -11.97 -7.79 -3.66
N ARG A 54 -12.05 -7.82 -4.99
CA ARG A 54 -13.07 -8.58 -5.71
C ARG A 54 -13.02 -10.06 -5.33
N GLU A 55 -11.84 -10.70 -5.40
CA GLU A 55 -11.70 -12.11 -5.06
C GLU A 55 -11.95 -12.39 -3.58
N MET A 56 -11.49 -11.50 -2.69
CA MET A 56 -11.72 -11.59 -1.25
C MET A 56 -13.21 -11.52 -0.91
N PHE A 57 -13.96 -10.58 -1.50
CA PHE A 57 -15.40 -10.46 -1.24
C PHE A 57 -16.22 -11.61 -1.82
N LEU A 58 -15.76 -12.19 -2.94
CA LEU A 58 -16.39 -13.37 -3.55
C LEU A 58 -16.15 -14.64 -2.74
N LYS A 59 -14.90 -14.88 -2.31
CA LYS A 59 -14.51 -16.12 -1.62
C LYS A 59 -14.74 -16.08 -0.12
N ARG A 60 -14.77 -14.89 0.48
CA ARG A 60 -14.92 -14.65 1.93
C ARG A 60 -14.02 -15.57 2.77
N PRO A 61 -12.70 -15.50 2.59
CA PRO A 61 -11.78 -16.38 3.31
C PRO A 61 -11.80 -16.09 4.82
N ASP A 62 -11.66 -17.15 5.62
CA ASP A 62 -11.55 -17.02 7.08
C ASP A 62 -10.22 -16.36 7.50
N ASN A 63 -9.14 -16.62 6.74
CA ASN A 63 -7.83 -16.01 6.95
C ASN A 63 -7.44 -15.09 5.78
N ILE A 64 -7.63 -13.78 5.98
CA ILE A 64 -7.34 -12.78 4.95
C ILE A 64 -5.84 -12.66 4.66
N GLN A 65 -4.97 -12.88 5.65
CA GLN A 65 -3.52 -12.71 5.49
C GLN A 65 -2.93 -13.81 4.61
N GLU A 66 -3.32 -15.06 4.87
CA GLU A 66 -2.93 -16.22 4.05
C GLU A 66 -3.50 -16.08 2.62
N PHE A 67 -4.76 -15.68 2.51
CA PHE A 67 -5.36 -15.39 1.20
C PHE A 67 -4.61 -14.29 0.42
N ALA A 68 -4.15 -13.24 1.11
CA ALA A 68 -3.34 -12.19 0.49
C ALA A 68 -1.98 -12.72 0.05
N ALA A 69 -1.32 -13.53 0.88
CA ALA A 69 -0.04 -14.15 0.52
C ALA A 69 -0.18 -14.98 -0.74
N ASP A 70 -1.17 -15.87 -0.81
CA ASP A 70 -1.44 -16.71 -1.98
C ASP A 70 -1.77 -15.88 -3.22
N TYR A 71 -2.62 -14.84 -3.08
CA TYR A 71 -3.03 -14.00 -4.20
C TYR A 71 -1.85 -13.21 -4.77
N PHE A 72 -1.09 -12.50 -3.94
CA PHE A 72 -0.02 -11.62 -4.39
C PHE A 72 1.26 -12.37 -4.77
N THR A 73 1.42 -13.63 -4.37
CA THR A 73 2.53 -14.49 -4.79
C THR A 73 2.21 -15.38 -6.00
N ASP A 74 0.99 -15.36 -6.54
CA ASP A 74 0.64 -16.07 -7.78
C ASP A 74 1.56 -15.62 -8.93
N PRO A 75 2.42 -16.49 -9.49
CA PRO A 75 3.35 -16.13 -10.56
C PRO A 75 2.64 -15.71 -11.85
N ARG A 76 1.33 -15.98 -11.98
CA ARG A 76 0.51 -15.58 -13.13
C ARG A 76 -0.07 -14.18 -12.96
N LEU A 77 -0.10 -13.64 -11.74
CA LEU A 77 -0.69 -12.33 -11.44
C LEU A 77 -0.07 -11.19 -12.27
N PRO A 78 1.27 -11.07 -12.39
CA PRO A 78 1.87 -9.99 -13.19
C PRO A 78 1.39 -9.99 -14.64
N ASN A 79 1.32 -11.18 -15.27
CA ASN A 79 0.83 -11.32 -16.64
C ASN A 79 -0.66 -10.97 -16.75
N LYS A 80 -1.49 -11.38 -15.78
CA LYS A 80 -2.92 -11.02 -15.75
C LYS A 80 -3.11 -9.50 -15.72
N ILE A 81 -2.36 -8.80 -14.86
CA ILE A 81 -2.41 -7.33 -14.75
C ILE A 81 -1.91 -6.67 -16.03
N HIS A 82 -0.81 -7.14 -16.61
CA HIS A 82 -0.29 -6.61 -17.87
C HIS A 82 -1.31 -6.69 -19.00
N MET A 83 -2.01 -7.83 -19.13
CA MET A 83 -3.05 -7.99 -20.15
C MET A 83 -4.24 -7.07 -19.92
N GLN A 84 -4.63 -6.83 -18.66
CA GLN A 84 -5.69 -5.87 -18.32
C GLN A 84 -5.28 -4.43 -18.68
N LEU A 85 -4.04 -4.03 -18.40
CA LEU A 85 -3.53 -2.70 -18.79
C LEU A 85 -3.55 -2.49 -20.31
N ILE A 86 -3.16 -3.50 -21.09
CA ILE A 86 -3.25 -3.42 -22.57
C ILE A 86 -4.70 -3.23 -23.00
N LYS A 87 -5.64 -3.94 -22.37
CA LYS A 87 -7.06 -3.84 -22.70
C LYS A 87 -7.62 -2.45 -22.38
N GLU A 88 -7.29 -1.89 -21.22
CA GLU A 88 -7.73 -0.53 -20.84
C GLU A 88 -7.15 0.54 -21.77
N LYS A 89 -5.87 0.44 -22.13
CA LYS A 89 -5.24 1.36 -23.09
C LYS A 89 -5.87 1.32 -24.48
N LYS A 90 -6.45 0.19 -24.88
CA LYS A 90 -7.17 0.05 -26.17
C LYS A 90 -8.61 0.59 -26.11
N ALA A 91 -9.16 0.77 -24.90
CA ALA A 91 -10.54 1.20 -24.69
C ALA A 91 -10.68 2.71 -24.39
N ALA A 92 -9.56 3.38 -24.07
CA ALA A 92 -9.46 4.82 -23.88
C ALA A 92 -9.07 5.53 -25.20
#